data_AF-A0A3S5H5E2-F1
#
_entry.id   AF-A0A3S5H5E2-F1
#
_cell.length_a   1.000
_cell.length_b   1.000
_cell.length_c   1.000
_cell.angle_alpha   90.00
_cell.angle_beta   90.00
_cell.angle_gamma   90.00
#
_symmetry.space_group_name_H-M   'P 1'
#
loop_
_entity.id
_entity.type
_entity.pdbx_description
1 polymer ?
#
loop_
_entity_poly.entity_id
_entity_poly.type
_entity_poly.pdbx_seq_one_letter_code
_entity_poly.pdbx_strand_id
1 'polypeptide(L)'
;MNDDGPPPAHDAHKRPRRTTSSRGAKSSTNAASSVTSAVAQRRIDPRFDPMFGRADKRMFEQNYGFLREAEEKEEAERRFRIKCLRCVIRRCELEEAGEDLDEYDLSDYEQEVFGEDHQRELREMKLTPPQRLYAELEQLQRASQLYVSKTRDASVKDRRSSVKRELLRKEVVAVKAGRKARPYFPKRAEVKRAMTADTFSRLNDKGGKAAVDRYVIRKRKK
;
A
#
# COMPACT_ATOMS: atom_id res chain seq x y z
N MET A 1 -27.58 -46.69 -21.16
CA MET A 1 -26.12 -46.51 -21.07
C MET A 1 -25.91 -45.03 -20.83
N ASN A 2 -25.47 -44.65 -19.62
CA ASN A 2 -25.25 -43.27 -19.24
C ASN A 2 -23.78 -42.94 -19.47
N ASP A 3 -23.53 -41.95 -20.32
CA ASP A 3 -22.22 -41.48 -20.72
C ASP A 3 -21.67 -40.55 -19.60
N ASP A 4 -21.03 -41.15 -18.59
CA ASP A 4 -20.30 -40.42 -17.52
C ASP A 4 -18.88 -40.08 -18.00
N GLY A 5 -18.80 -39.30 -19.07
CA GLY A 5 -17.55 -38.73 -19.56
C GLY A 5 -17.07 -37.58 -18.67
N PRO A 6 -15.75 -37.43 -18.43
CA PRO A 6 -15.23 -36.32 -17.63
C PRO A 6 -15.56 -34.97 -18.30
N PRO A 7 -15.80 -33.92 -17.50
CA PRO A 7 -16.16 -32.61 -18.04
C PRO A 7 -15.04 -32.06 -18.93
N PRO A 8 -15.40 -31.29 -19.98
CA PRO A 8 -14.41 -30.74 -20.92
C PRO A 8 -13.41 -29.83 -20.21
N ALA A 9 -12.13 -29.95 -20.61
CA ALA A 9 -11.04 -29.18 -20.03
C ALA A 9 -11.25 -27.66 -20.24
N HIS A 10 -11.37 -26.91 -19.15
CA HIS A 10 -11.43 -25.45 -19.18
C HIS A 10 -10.01 -24.86 -19.28
N ASP A 11 -9.73 -24.16 -20.38
CA ASP A 11 -8.51 -23.38 -20.57
C ASP A 11 -8.50 -22.16 -19.62
N ALA A 12 -7.56 -22.15 -18.66
CA ALA A 12 -7.44 -21.11 -17.64
C ALA A 12 -7.13 -19.71 -18.21
N HIS A 13 -6.67 -19.62 -19.45
CA HIS A 13 -6.36 -18.35 -20.12
C HIS A 13 -7.52 -17.81 -20.96
N LYS A 14 -8.56 -18.61 -21.21
CA LYS A 14 -9.79 -18.14 -21.86
C LYS A 14 -10.79 -17.62 -20.83
N ARG A 15 -10.83 -16.29 -20.68
CA ARG A 15 -11.90 -15.64 -19.92
C ARG A 15 -13.26 -15.99 -20.52
N PRO A 16 -14.24 -16.44 -19.71
CA PRO A 16 -15.58 -16.69 -20.21
C PRO A 16 -16.16 -15.40 -20.80
N ARG A 17 -16.65 -15.48 -22.04
CA ARG A 17 -17.39 -14.38 -22.66
C ARG A 17 -18.59 -14.08 -21.77
N ARG A 18 -18.66 -12.84 -21.25
CA ARG A 18 -19.86 -12.32 -20.58
C ARG A 18 -21.02 -12.42 -21.56
N THR A 19 -21.87 -13.42 -21.38
CA THR A 19 -23.19 -13.46 -22.00
C THR A 19 -24.02 -12.38 -21.32
N THR A 20 -23.93 -11.14 -21.82
CA THR A 20 -25.00 -10.18 -21.62
C THR A 20 -26.20 -10.78 -22.32
N SER A 21 -27.16 -11.29 -21.56
CA SER A 21 -28.46 -11.74 -22.05
C SER A 21 -29.16 -10.57 -22.74
N SER A 22 -28.89 -10.36 -24.02
CA SER A 22 -29.69 -9.53 -24.91
C SER A 22 -30.96 -10.31 -25.22
N ARG A 23 -31.90 -10.30 -24.27
CA ARG A 23 -33.30 -10.67 -24.51
C ARG A 23 -34.01 -9.45 -25.12
N GLY A 24 -34.66 -9.67 -26.26
CA GLY A 24 -35.67 -8.77 -26.86
C GLY A 24 -35.17 -8.07 -28.11
N ALA A 25 -35.25 -8.66 -29.31
CA ALA A 25 -36.45 -8.89 -30.10
C ALA A 25 -37.16 -7.58 -30.50
N LYS A 26 -37.06 -7.26 -31.79
CA LYS A 26 -37.84 -6.25 -32.49
C LYS A 26 -39.30 -6.69 -32.52
N SER A 27 -40.26 -5.91 -32.01
CA SER A 27 -41.66 -5.88 -32.50
C SER A 27 -42.49 -4.78 -31.83
N SER A 28 -43.03 -3.89 -32.68
CA SER A 28 -44.38 -3.30 -32.67
C SER A 28 -45.04 -2.77 -31.37
N THR A 29 -45.27 -1.45 -31.37
CA THR A 29 -46.53 -0.73 -31.07
C THR A 29 -47.33 -0.99 -29.79
N ASN A 30 -47.48 0.11 -29.03
CA ASN A 30 -48.64 0.58 -28.25
C ASN A 30 -48.99 -0.04 -26.88
N ALA A 31 -49.31 0.91 -25.98
CA ALA A 31 -50.18 0.85 -24.81
C ALA A 31 -49.61 0.40 -23.45
N ALA A 32 -49.42 1.42 -22.60
CA ALA A 32 -49.83 1.51 -21.19
C ALA A 32 -49.59 0.31 -20.25
N SER A 33 -48.68 0.50 -19.29
CA SER A 33 -49.03 0.48 -17.85
C SER A 33 -47.79 0.84 -17.02
N SER A 34 -47.93 1.91 -16.22
CA SER A 34 -46.97 2.28 -15.20
C SER A 34 -47.03 1.28 -14.06
N VAL A 35 -46.25 0.21 -14.14
CA VAL A 35 -45.89 -0.57 -12.97
C VAL A 35 -44.47 -0.16 -12.63
N THR A 36 -44.34 0.71 -11.63
CA THR A 36 -43.06 0.96 -10.96
C THR A 36 -42.57 -0.38 -10.45
N SER A 37 -41.64 -1.00 -11.18
CA SER A 37 -41.02 -2.24 -10.77
C SER A 37 -40.29 -1.96 -9.46
N ALA A 38 -40.84 -2.46 -8.36
CA ALA A 38 -40.14 -2.49 -7.09
C ALA A 38 -38.85 -3.26 -7.33
N VAL A 39 -37.73 -2.52 -7.38
CA VAL A 39 -36.39 -3.10 -7.48
C VAL A 39 -36.28 -4.08 -6.31
N ALA A 40 -36.22 -5.38 -6.62
CA ALA A 40 -36.12 -6.43 -5.61
C ALA A 40 -34.98 -6.05 -4.66
N GLN A 41 -35.33 -5.72 -3.41
CA GLN A 41 -34.36 -5.37 -2.40
C GLN A 41 -33.47 -6.58 -2.21
N ARG A 42 -32.22 -6.47 -2.69
CA ARG A 42 -31.22 -7.51 -2.47
C ARG A 42 -31.13 -7.66 -0.95
N ARG A 43 -31.09 -8.90 -0.45
CA ARG A 43 -30.75 -9.17 0.95
C ARG A 43 -29.32 -8.67 1.15
N ILE A 44 -29.19 -7.44 1.63
CA ILE A 44 -27.91 -6.81 1.96
C ILE A 44 -27.57 -7.33 3.36
N ASP A 45 -26.38 -7.91 3.51
CA ASP A 45 -25.87 -8.23 4.84
C ASP A 45 -25.80 -6.92 5.65
N PRO A 46 -26.45 -6.84 6.82
CA PRO A 46 -26.58 -5.61 7.60
C PRO A 46 -25.22 -5.02 8.00
N ARG A 47 -24.15 -5.82 8.04
CA ARG A 47 -22.78 -5.32 8.26
C ARG A 47 -22.27 -4.44 7.13
N PHE A 48 -22.83 -4.60 5.94
CA PHE A 48 -22.49 -3.85 4.73
C PHE A 48 -23.63 -2.94 4.26
N ASP A 49 -24.67 -2.78 5.08
CA ASP A 49 -25.77 -1.87 4.78
C ASP A 49 -25.29 -0.40 4.97
N PRO A 50 -25.32 0.42 3.90
CA PRO A 50 -24.90 1.82 3.95
C PRO A 50 -25.65 2.66 4.98
N MET A 51 -26.80 2.22 5.48
CA MET A 51 -27.58 2.90 6.51
C MET A 51 -26.97 2.79 7.92
N PHE A 52 -26.13 1.78 8.19
CA PHE A 52 -25.46 1.63 9.49
C PHE A 52 -24.25 2.57 9.69
N GLY A 53 -24.03 3.48 8.73
CA GLY A 53 -22.96 4.47 8.80
C GLY A 53 -21.64 3.96 8.23
N ARG A 54 -20.70 4.89 8.03
CA ARG A 54 -19.33 4.53 7.62
C ARG A 54 -18.51 4.23 8.87
N ALA A 55 -17.66 3.21 8.81
CA ALA A 55 -16.70 2.92 9.87
C ALA A 55 -15.92 4.21 10.23
N ASP A 56 -16.01 4.62 11.50
CA ASP A 56 -15.27 5.76 11.99
C ASP A 56 -13.80 5.38 12.11
N LYS A 57 -13.02 5.81 11.12
CA LYS A 57 -11.57 5.60 11.10
C LYS A 57 -10.91 6.07 12.39
N ARG A 58 -11.39 7.16 13.00
CA ARG A 58 -10.77 7.72 14.20
C ARG A 58 -10.95 6.79 15.39
N MET A 59 -12.16 6.27 15.59
CA MET A 59 -12.45 5.30 16.65
C MET A 59 -11.71 3.98 16.40
N PHE A 60 -11.63 3.55 15.13
CA PHE A 60 -10.84 2.36 14.77
C PHE A 60 -9.37 2.54 15.12
N GLU A 61 -8.77 3.67 14.76
CA GLU A 61 -7.37 3.96 15.06
C GLU A 61 -7.09 4.10 16.56
N GLN A 62 -8.05 4.62 17.34
CA GLN A 62 -7.93 4.69 18.79
C GLN A 62 -7.96 3.30 19.44
N ASN A 63 -8.87 2.43 18.98
CA ASN A 63 -9.04 1.11 19.57
C ASN A 63 -8.04 0.07 19.06
N TYR A 64 -7.55 0.23 17.82
CA TYR A 64 -6.70 -0.73 17.12
C TYR A 64 -5.37 -0.13 16.65
N GLY A 65 -4.95 0.99 17.25
CA GLY A 65 -3.67 1.65 16.95
C GLY A 65 -2.48 0.70 17.13
N PHE A 66 -2.57 -0.20 18.11
CA PHE A 66 -1.57 -1.23 18.39
C PHE A 66 -1.26 -2.15 17.20
N LEU A 67 -2.18 -2.31 16.23
CA LEU A 67 -1.90 -3.08 15.02
C LEU A 67 -0.82 -2.41 14.17
N ARG A 68 -0.86 -1.06 14.06
CA ARG A 68 0.18 -0.30 13.35
C ARG A 68 1.49 -0.33 14.12
N GLU A 69 1.43 -0.19 15.44
CA GLU A 69 2.62 -0.29 16.30
C GLU A 69 3.28 -1.66 16.19
N ALA A 70 2.49 -2.74 16.15
CA ALA A 70 2.98 -4.10 15.94
C ALA A 70 3.62 -4.28 14.56
N GLU A 71 2.99 -3.78 13.49
CA GLU A 71 3.57 -3.78 12.14
C GLU A 71 4.87 -2.98 12.05
N GLU A 72 4.93 -1.82 12.70
CA GLU A 72 6.12 -0.97 12.76
C GLU A 72 7.25 -1.63 13.56
N LYS A 73 6.92 -2.29 14.67
CA LYS A 73 7.86 -3.07 15.46
C LYS A 73 8.42 -4.26 14.67
N GLU A 74 7.56 -5.00 13.97
CA GLU A 74 7.98 -6.12 13.12
C GLU A 74 8.92 -5.63 11.99
N GLU A 75 8.64 -4.48 11.38
CA GLU A 75 9.56 -3.88 10.40
C GLU A 75 10.88 -3.40 11.03
N ALA A 76 10.86 -2.86 12.25
CA ALA A 76 12.07 -2.46 12.97
C ALA A 76 12.96 -3.67 13.28
N GLU A 77 12.37 -4.75 13.79
CA GLU A 77 13.04 -6.03 14.04
C GLU A 77 13.60 -6.62 12.73
N ARG A 78 12.81 -6.60 11.65
CA ARG A 78 13.26 -7.05 10.33
C ARG A 78 14.47 -6.26 9.84
N ARG A 79 14.47 -4.94 10.00
CA ARG A 79 15.61 -4.09 9.60
C ARG A 79 16.84 -4.33 10.45
N PHE A 80 16.64 -4.51 11.76
CA PHE A 80 17.70 -4.87 12.68
C PHE A 80 18.34 -6.21 12.28
N ARG A 81 17.52 -7.23 12.02
CA ARG A 81 17.98 -8.54 11.54
C ARG A 81 18.72 -8.45 10.21
N ILE A 82 18.25 -7.62 9.26
CA ILE A 82 18.98 -7.34 8.01
C ILE A 82 20.35 -6.70 8.29
N LYS A 83 20.45 -5.77 9.24
CA LYS A 83 21.72 -5.14 9.64
C LYS A 83 22.69 -6.18 10.21
N CYS A 84 22.20 -7.05 11.10
CA CYS A 84 22.93 -8.15 11.69
C CYS A 84 23.45 -9.13 10.61
N LEU A 85 22.57 -9.57 9.71
CA LEU A 85 22.92 -10.48 8.61
C LEU A 85 24.01 -9.88 7.71
N ARG A 86 23.90 -8.60 7.36
CA ARG A 86 24.93 -7.90 6.57
C ARG A 86 26.28 -7.84 7.27
N CYS A 87 26.29 -7.68 8.59
CA CYS A 87 27.52 -7.66 9.38
C CYS A 87 28.24 -9.01 9.29
N VAL A 88 27.52 -10.11 9.52
CA VAL A 88 28.12 -11.47 9.49
C VAL A 88 28.48 -11.89 8.07
N ILE A 89 27.64 -11.56 7.08
CA ILE A 89 27.97 -11.82 5.67
C ILE A 89 29.26 -11.12 5.26
N ARG A 90 29.42 -9.84 5.63
CA ARG A 90 30.65 -9.08 5.33
C ARG A 90 31.87 -9.76 5.94
N ARG A 91 31.75 -10.30 7.15
CA ARG A 91 32.81 -11.09 7.78
C ARG A 91 33.13 -12.34 6.97
N CYS A 92 32.12 -13.13 6.56
CA CYS A 92 32.34 -14.31 5.73
C CYS A 92 33.03 -13.97 4.40
N GLU A 93 32.67 -12.84 3.78
CA GLU A 93 33.30 -12.36 2.54
C GLU A 93 34.78 -12.01 2.73
N LEU A 94 35.16 -11.40 3.86
CA LEU A 94 36.54 -11.10 4.22
C LEU A 94 37.35 -12.37 4.53
N GLU A 95 36.74 -13.32 5.26
CA GLU A 95 37.33 -14.63 5.54
C GLU A 95 37.59 -15.42 4.23
N GLU A 96 36.67 -15.36 3.27
CA GLU A 96 36.83 -16.00 1.95
C GLU A 96 37.90 -15.31 1.08
N ALA A 97 38.03 -13.98 1.19
CA ALA A 97 39.06 -13.20 0.51
C ALA A 97 40.48 -13.42 1.07
N GLY A 98 40.61 -14.06 2.24
CA GLY A 98 41.88 -14.27 2.93
C GLY A 98 42.45 -13.01 3.56
N GLU A 99 41.60 -12.02 3.85
CA GLU A 99 41.99 -10.80 4.56
C GLU A 99 42.13 -11.09 6.06
N ASP A 100 43.17 -10.52 6.70
CA ASP A 100 43.38 -10.67 8.14
C ASP A 100 42.25 -9.97 8.90
N LEU A 101 41.40 -10.75 9.54
CA LEU A 101 40.29 -10.25 10.35
C LEU A 101 40.75 -9.42 11.56
N ASP A 102 42.01 -9.52 11.94
CA ASP A 102 42.61 -8.72 13.02
C ASP A 102 43.00 -7.31 12.54
N GLU A 103 43.18 -7.10 11.22
CA GLU A 103 43.42 -5.77 10.63
C GLU A 103 42.13 -4.95 10.53
N TYR A 104 40.99 -5.63 10.34
CA TYR A 104 39.66 -5.05 10.43
C TYR A 104 39.03 -5.41 11.76
N ASP A 105 39.14 -4.55 12.77
CA ASP A 105 38.46 -4.75 14.06
C ASP A 105 36.93 -4.71 13.90
N LEU A 106 36.37 -5.83 13.45
CA LEU A 106 34.96 -6.06 13.28
C LEU A 106 34.30 -6.24 14.65
N SER A 107 35.05 -6.42 15.73
CA SER A 107 34.48 -6.66 17.06
C SER A 107 33.74 -5.43 17.58
N ASP A 108 34.29 -4.22 17.36
CA ASP A 108 33.64 -2.95 17.68
C ASP A 108 32.34 -2.74 16.89
N TYR A 109 32.39 -3.02 15.58
CA TYR A 109 31.21 -2.88 14.72
C TYR A 109 30.15 -3.97 14.99
N GLU A 110 30.57 -5.21 15.25
CA GLU A 110 29.69 -6.30 15.67
C GLU A 110 29.01 -5.96 17.00
N GLN A 111 29.76 -5.39 17.96
CA GLN A 111 29.20 -4.95 19.24
C GLN A 111 28.25 -3.76 19.09
N GLU A 112 28.52 -2.82 18.18
CA GLU A 112 27.59 -1.73 17.85
C GLU A 112 26.30 -2.25 17.17
N VAL A 113 26.41 -3.24 16.29
CA VAL A 113 25.28 -3.77 15.51
C VAL A 113 24.39 -4.66 16.38
N PHE A 114 24.97 -5.57 17.15
CA PHE A 114 24.23 -6.55 17.95
C PHE A 114 23.94 -6.06 19.38
N GLY A 115 24.77 -5.19 19.94
CA GLY A 115 24.70 -4.80 21.35
C GLY A 115 25.06 -5.96 22.28
N GLU A 116 24.88 -5.74 23.58
CA GLU A 116 25.16 -6.75 24.62
C GLU A 116 24.08 -7.86 24.64
N ASP A 117 22.84 -7.50 24.31
CA ASP A 117 21.69 -8.40 24.42
C ASP A 117 21.70 -9.53 23.36
N HIS A 118 22.28 -9.29 22.17
CA HIS A 118 22.24 -10.24 21.05
C HIS A 118 23.55 -11.01 20.83
N GLN A 119 24.44 -11.06 21.82
CA GLN A 119 25.72 -11.76 21.71
C GLN A 119 25.59 -13.28 21.51
N ARG A 120 24.50 -13.88 21.99
CA ARG A 120 24.21 -15.30 21.72
C ARG A 120 23.82 -15.53 20.26
N GLU A 121 22.99 -14.65 19.72
CA GLU A 121 22.54 -14.69 18.33
C GLU A 121 23.70 -14.47 17.36
N LEU A 122 24.61 -13.54 17.67
CA LEU A 122 25.85 -13.34 16.91
C LEU A 122 26.67 -14.63 16.82
N ARG A 123 26.87 -15.32 17.95
CA ARG A 123 27.62 -16.59 17.98
C ARG A 123 26.95 -17.67 17.13
N GLU A 124 25.63 -17.78 17.20
CA GLU A 124 24.86 -18.73 16.38
C GLU A 124 24.96 -18.40 14.89
N MET A 125 24.87 -17.13 14.52
CA MET A 125 25.00 -16.69 13.13
C MET A 125 26.39 -16.97 12.56
N LYS A 126 27.46 -16.79 13.32
CA LYS A 126 28.84 -17.11 12.89
C LYS A 126 29.05 -18.61 12.60
N LEU A 127 28.27 -19.48 13.24
CA LEU A 127 28.30 -20.93 12.99
C LEU A 127 27.39 -21.35 11.82
N THR A 128 26.52 -20.46 11.37
CA THR A 128 25.55 -20.75 10.32
C THR A 128 26.23 -20.69 8.94
N PRO A 129 25.98 -21.65 8.03
CA PRO A 129 26.53 -21.60 6.69
C PRO A 129 26.13 -20.31 5.94
N PRO A 130 27.07 -19.66 5.21
CA PRO A 130 26.83 -18.35 4.60
C PRO A 130 25.66 -18.37 3.61
N GLN A 131 25.43 -19.49 2.90
CA GLN A 131 24.31 -19.63 1.96
C GLN A 131 22.95 -19.43 2.63
N ARG A 132 22.80 -19.86 3.89
CA ARG A 132 21.56 -19.65 4.66
C ARG A 132 21.40 -18.18 5.05
N LEU A 133 22.49 -17.51 5.41
CA LEU A 133 22.48 -16.08 5.76
C LEU A 133 22.09 -15.22 4.55
N TYR A 134 22.62 -15.52 3.36
CA TYR A 134 22.24 -14.82 2.12
C TYR A 134 20.76 -15.04 1.77
N ALA A 135 20.26 -16.28 1.88
CA ALA A 135 18.86 -16.59 1.61
C ALA A 135 17.91 -15.86 2.57
N GLU A 136 18.23 -15.84 3.86
CA GLU A 136 17.47 -15.11 4.87
C GLU A 136 17.49 -13.59 4.57
N LEU A 137 18.66 -13.04 4.25
CA LEU A 137 18.81 -11.62 3.91
C LEU A 137 17.95 -11.23 2.70
N GLU A 138 17.93 -12.04 1.63
CA GLU A 138 17.11 -11.76 0.45
C GLU A 138 15.61 -11.78 0.82
N GLN A 139 15.18 -12.78 1.59
CA GLN A 139 13.80 -12.91 2.02
C GLN A 139 13.34 -11.71 2.85
N LEU A 140 14.13 -11.30 3.84
CA LEU A 140 13.81 -10.15 4.70
C LEU A 140 13.85 -8.84 3.93
N GLN A 141 14.80 -8.66 3.00
CA GLN A 141 14.84 -7.48 2.13
C GLN A 141 13.60 -7.38 1.25
N ARG A 142 13.16 -8.50 0.66
CA ARG A 142 11.92 -8.55 -0.14
C ARG A 142 10.70 -8.20 0.71
N ALA A 143 10.60 -8.75 1.92
CA ALA A 143 9.51 -8.46 2.84
C ALA A 143 9.47 -6.98 3.25
N SER A 144 10.62 -6.40 3.60
CA SER A 144 10.76 -4.98 3.94
C SER A 144 10.37 -4.08 2.75
N GLN A 145 10.80 -4.42 1.53
CA GLN A 145 10.41 -3.68 0.33
C GLN A 145 8.88 -3.71 0.09
N LEU A 146 8.25 -4.87 0.29
CA LEU A 146 6.80 -5.00 0.18
C LEU A 146 6.09 -4.15 1.24
N TYR A 147 6.55 -4.16 2.49
CA TYR A 147 6.02 -3.32 3.56
C TYR A 147 6.10 -1.82 3.19
N VAL A 148 7.27 -1.35 2.73
CA VAL A 148 7.45 0.04 2.29
C VAL A 148 6.53 0.39 1.11
N SER A 149 6.34 -0.53 0.16
CA SER A 149 5.43 -0.28 -0.97
C SER A 149 3.97 -0.12 -0.52
N LYS A 150 3.51 -0.99 0.39
CA LYS A 150 2.14 -1.00 0.91
C LYS A 150 1.85 0.26 1.73
N THR A 151 2.73 0.60 2.66
CA THR A 151 2.59 1.79 3.53
C THR A 151 2.65 3.08 2.72
N ARG A 152 3.56 3.16 1.73
CA ARG A 152 3.62 4.31 0.81
C ARG A 152 2.34 4.45 0.01
N ASP A 153 1.83 3.38 -0.58
CA ASP A 153 0.60 3.43 -1.39
C ASP A 153 -0.63 3.80 -0.55
N ALA A 154 -0.72 3.32 0.68
CA ALA A 154 -1.75 3.72 1.64
C ALA A 154 -1.67 5.23 1.93
N SER A 155 -0.50 5.74 2.30
CA SER A 155 -0.30 7.18 2.58
C SER A 155 -0.63 8.07 1.38
N VAL A 156 -0.33 7.63 0.15
CA VAL A 156 -0.66 8.36 -1.08
C VAL A 156 -2.18 8.37 -1.32
N LYS A 157 -2.86 7.24 -1.10
CA LYS A 157 -4.33 7.14 -1.21
C LYS A 157 -5.01 8.04 -0.18
N ASP A 158 -4.54 8.03 1.07
CA ASP A 158 -5.08 8.86 2.13
C ASP A 158 -4.88 10.35 1.82
N ARG A 159 -3.70 10.74 1.36
CA ARG A 159 -3.43 12.12 0.92
C ARG A 159 -4.33 12.57 -0.23
N ARG A 160 -4.56 11.72 -1.22
CA ARG A 160 -5.50 12.05 -2.31
C ARG A 160 -6.92 12.23 -1.78
N SER A 161 -7.32 11.40 -0.82
CA SER A 161 -8.64 11.49 -0.20
C SER A 161 -8.80 12.76 0.66
N SER A 162 -7.75 13.17 1.37
CA SER A 162 -7.75 14.39 2.19
C SER A 162 -7.88 15.64 1.32
N VAL A 163 -7.08 15.75 0.26
CA VAL A 163 -7.16 16.87 -0.70
C VAL A 163 -8.54 16.94 -1.35
N LYS A 164 -9.11 15.81 -1.76
CA LYS A 164 -10.48 15.77 -2.32
C LYS A 164 -11.51 16.25 -1.29
N ARG A 165 -11.39 15.80 -0.05
CA ARG A 165 -12.29 16.19 1.06
C ARG A 165 -12.19 17.68 1.38
N GLU A 166 -10.99 18.25 1.36
CA GLU A 166 -10.78 19.69 1.58
C GLU A 166 -11.39 20.55 0.48
N LEU A 167 -11.22 20.15 -0.79
CA LEU A 167 -11.89 20.83 -1.91
C LEU A 167 -13.41 20.81 -1.75
N LEU A 168 -13.98 19.65 -1.43
CA LEU A 168 -15.41 19.53 -1.17
C LEU A 168 -15.85 20.37 0.03
N ARG A 169 -15.06 20.42 1.10
CA ARG A 169 -15.35 21.24 2.28
C ARG A 169 -15.41 22.72 1.94
N LYS A 170 -14.48 23.22 1.11
CA LYS A 170 -14.47 24.61 0.63
C LYS A 170 -15.73 24.92 -0.19
N GLU A 171 -16.14 24.00 -1.07
CA GLU A 171 -17.36 24.15 -1.87
C GLU A 171 -18.62 24.18 -0.99
N VAL A 172 -18.72 23.28 -0.01
CA VAL A 172 -19.85 23.27 0.93
C VAL A 172 -19.92 24.57 1.74
N VAL A 173 -18.79 25.10 2.20
CA VAL A 173 -18.73 26.39 2.90
C VAL A 173 -19.18 27.54 1.99
N ALA A 174 -18.76 27.54 0.72
CA ALA A 174 -19.19 28.56 -0.25
C ALA A 174 -20.70 28.54 -0.53
N VAL A 175 -21.31 27.35 -0.55
CA VAL A 175 -22.75 27.18 -0.69
C VAL A 175 -23.49 27.66 0.55
N LYS A 176 -23.01 27.27 1.75
CA LYS A 176 -23.58 27.75 3.03
C LYS A 176 -23.51 29.27 3.16
N ALA A 177 -22.45 29.87 2.65
CA ALA A 177 -22.27 31.33 2.62
C ALA A 177 -23.09 32.02 1.49
N GLY A 178 -23.90 31.29 0.73
CA GLY A 178 -24.72 31.83 -0.36
C GLY A 178 -23.93 32.26 -1.61
N ARG A 179 -22.60 32.08 -1.64
CA ARG A 179 -21.75 32.46 -2.79
C ARG A 179 -21.96 31.54 -4.01
N LYS A 180 -22.45 30.32 -3.77
CA LYS A 180 -22.76 29.34 -4.81
C LYS A 180 -24.11 28.69 -4.53
N ALA A 181 -24.91 28.47 -5.57
CA ALA A 181 -26.21 27.83 -5.42
C ALA A 181 -26.14 26.32 -5.14
N ARG A 182 -25.11 25.62 -5.65
CA ARG A 182 -24.98 24.16 -5.55
C ARG A 182 -23.53 23.73 -5.26
N PRO A 183 -23.32 22.66 -4.48
CA PRO A 183 -21.98 22.12 -4.23
C PRO A 183 -21.35 21.60 -5.53
N TYR A 184 -20.15 22.05 -5.85
CA TYR A 184 -19.38 21.54 -6.97
C TYR A 184 -18.58 20.30 -6.57
N PHE A 185 -18.66 19.24 -7.38
CA PHE A 185 -17.85 18.04 -7.20
C PHE A 185 -16.57 18.15 -8.04
N PRO A 186 -15.37 18.19 -7.42
CA PRO A 186 -14.14 18.41 -8.16
C PRO A 186 -13.88 17.33 -9.22
N LYS A 187 -13.52 17.77 -10.42
CA LYS A 187 -13.12 16.88 -11.52
C LYS A 187 -11.77 16.22 -11.20
N ARG A 188 -11.49 15.09 -11.84
CA ARG A 188 -10.21 14.37 -11.70
C ARG A 188 -9.00 15.28 -11.98
N ALA A 189 -9.09 16.15 -12.98
CA ALA A 189 -8.02 17.08 -13.35
C ALA A 189 -7.73 18.10 -12.24
N GLU A 190 -8.75 18.63 -11.58
CA GLU A 190 -8.60 19.61 -10.50
C GLU A 190 -8.01 18.97 -9.25
N VAL A 191 -8.46 17.77 -8.87
CA VAL A 191 -7.86 17.01 -7.77
C VAL A 191 -6.38 16.74 -8.06
N LYS A 192 -6.02 16.42 -9.30
CA LYS A 192 -4.62 16.24 -9.71
C LYS A 192 -3.81 17.54 -9.58
N ARG A 193 -4.35 18.68 -10.04
CA ARG A 193 -3.71 19.99 -9.88
C ARG A 193 -3.50 20.34 -8.40
N ALA A 194 -4.51 20.14 -7.57
CA ALA A 194 -4.45 20.37 -6.13
C ALA A 194 -3.40 19.47 -5.46
N MET A 195 -3.33 18.19 -5.83
CA MET A 195 -2.28 17.27 -5.34
C MET A 195 -0.86 17.71 -5.74
N THR A 196 -0.70 18.20 -6.97
CA THR A 196 0.59 18.73 -7.43
C THR A 196 0.96 19.99 -6.64
N ALA A 197 0.02 20.92 -6.44
CA ALA A 197 0.22 22.12 -5.65
C ALA A 197 0.59 21.79 -4.18
N ASP A 198 -0.14 20.86 -3.56
CA ASP A 198 0.16 20.36 -2.21
C ASP A 198 1.56 19.71 -2.14
N THR A 199 2.01 19.06 -3.22
CA THR A 199 3.38 18.50 -3.28
C THR A 199 4.44 19.58 -3.32
N PHE A 200 4.23 20.65 -4.09
CA PHE A 200 5.15 21.79 -4.11
C PHE A 200 5.16 22.54 -2.78
N SER A 201 4.01 22.76 -2.16
CA SER A 201 3.92 23.37 -0.83
C SER A 201 4.76 22.58 0.18
N ARG A 202 4.52 21.26 0.29
CA ARG A 202 5.24 20.41 1.25
C ARG A 202 6.73 20.31 0.98
N LEU A 203 7.16 20.35 -0.28
CA LEU A 203 8.58 20.39 -0.63
C LEU A 203 9.22 21.72 -0.21
N ASN A 204 8.51 22.82 -0.41
CA ASN A 204 8.94 24.14 0.02
C ASN A 204 9.00 24.23 1.56
N ASP A 205 8.00 23.70 2.26
CA ASP A 205 7.96 23.72 3.73
C ASP A 205 9.10 22.88 4.34
N LYS A 206 9.48 21.77 3.69
CA LYS A 206 10.51 20.85 4.20
C LYS A 206 11.94 21.27 3.88
N GLY A 207 12.18 21.92 2.75
CA GLY A 207 13.55 22.18 2.29
C GLY A 207 13.68 23.40 1.39
N GLY A 208 12.70 24.31 1.47
CA GLY A 208 12.67 25.57 0.74
C GLY A 208 12.71 25.40 -0.78
N LYS A 209 13.13 26.49 -1.42
CA LYS A 209 13.27 26.58 -2.87
C LYS A 209 14.22 25.52 -3.45
N ALA A 210 15.33 25.23 -2.76
CA ALA A 210 16.30 24.23 -3.21
C ALA A 210 15.69 22.82 -3.32
N ALA A 211 14.81 22.42 -2.40
CA ALA A 211 14.12 21.14 -2.49
C ALA A 211 13.13 21.08 -3.66
N VAL A 212 12.43 22.19 -3.93
CA VAL A 212 11.54 22.32 -5.09
C VAL A 212 12.34 22.21 -6.39
N ASP A 213 13.46 22.93 -6.51
CA ASP A 213 14.29 22.92 -7.71
C ASP A 213 14.86 21.53 -8.01
N ARG A 214 15.37 20.83 -6.98
CA ARG A 214 15.82 19.44 -7.11
C ARG A 214 14.71 18.51 -7.60
N TYR A 215 13.49 18.69 -7.09
CA TYR A 215 12.33 17.91 -7.52
C TYR A 215 11.97 18.19 -8.99
N VAL A 216 11.97 19.45 -9.40
CA VAL A 216 11.71 19.85 -10.80
C VAL A 216 12.77 19.28 -11.73
N ILE A 217 14.05 19.40 -11.40
CA ILE A 217 15.17 18.83 -12.19
C ILE A 217 14.98 17.32 -12.36
N ARG A 218 14.69 16.61 -11.28
CA ARG A 218 14.45 15.15 -11.31
C ARG A 218 13.25 14.79 -12.19
N LYS A 219 12.21 15.62 -12.22
CA LYS A 219 11.02 15.41 -13.05
C LYS A 219 11.22 15.78 -14.51
N ARG A 220 12.17 16.66 -14.85
CA ARG A 220 12.54 16.98 -16.23
C ARG A 220 13.39 15.89 -16.88
N LYS A 221 14.20 15.17 -16.09
CA LYS A 221 15.08 14.09 -16.56
C LYS A 221 14.35 12.76 -16.84
N LYS A 222 13.06 12.67 -16.51
CA LYS A 222 12.26 11.45 -16.61
C LYS A 222 11.14 11.65 -17.61
#